data_AF-A0A0M0KTZ1-F1
#
_entry.id   AF-A0A0M0KTZ1-F1
#
_cell.length_a   1.000
_cell.length_b   1.000
_cell.length_c   1.000
_cell.angle_alpha   90.00
_cell.angle_beta   90.00
_cell.angle_gamma   90.00
#
_symmetry.space_group_name_H-M   'P 1'
#
loop_
_entity.id
_entity.type
_entity.pdbx_description
1 polymer ?
#
loop_
_entity_poly.entity_id
_entity_poly.type
_entity_poly.pdbx_seq_one_letter_code
_entity_poly.pdbx_strand_id
1 'polypeptide(L)'
;MKKQYWYIIVAYVIMQLTLGLGAKLLATTGLFERYGRLEIAYAGTTWTIIAFAIVLILTLFWLRSDMRSRGKANISSLVFWSIIGIFMALAAQAVAALIETNLFKIEAGSENTESLIKLIKLMPAFIFVTSVIGPILEEIIFRKIIFGSLHKHFNFLISAIISALIFAVVHMDFSHILVYTAMGLVFAYLYSKTKHIIVSIFAHVMMNTIVVVTQTLFADDLERIRQQSEQLQFIFGGFLS
;
A
#
# COMPACT_ATOMS: atom_id res chain seq x y z
N MET A 1 18.37 6.83 -15.60
CA MET A 1 17.39 7.53 -14.73
C MET A 1 17.95 8.88 -14.29
N LYS A 2 17.11 9.85 -13.88
CA LYS A 2 17.58 11.12 -13.31
C LYS A 2 18.25 10.88 -11.93
N LYS A 3 19.24 11.69 -11.55
CA LYS A 3 19.92 11.57 -10.24
C LYS A 3 18.95 11.70 -9.06
N GLN A 4 17.96 12.59 -9.16
CA GLN A 4 16.95 12.80 -8.12
C GLN A 4 16.16 11.53 -7.79
N TYR A 5 15.91 10.66 -8.79
CA TYR A 5 15.14 9.43 -8.58
C TYR A 5 15.91 8.43 -7.72
N TRP A 6 17.23 8.39 -7.85
CA TRP A 6 18.07 7.57 -6.98
C TRP A 6 18.02 8.05 -5.53
N TYR A 7 18.06 9.36 -5.29
CA TYR A 7 17.92 9.89 -3.91
C TYR A 7 16.59 9.51 -3.27
N ILE A 8 15.49 9.58 -4.03
CA ILE A 8 14.15 9.18 -3.56
C ILE A 8 14.12 7.67 -3.21
N ILE A 9 14.65 6.81 -4.10
CA ILE A 9 14.71 5.36 -3.83
C ILE A 9 15.55 5.07 -2.58
N VAL A 10 16.74 5.66 -2.49
CA VAL A 10 17.65 5.45 -1.35
C VAL A 10 17.01 5.92 -0.05
N ALA A 11 16.36 7.09 -0.03
CA ALA A 11 15.66 7.59 1.14
C ALA A 11 14.51 6.65 1.56
N TYR A 12 13.74 6.15 0.61
CA TYR A 12 12.67 5.18 0.87
C TYR A 12 13.21 3.86 1.44
N VAL A 13 14.30 3.32 0.87
CA VAL A 13 14.94 2.09 1.36
C VAL A 13 15.52 2.28 2.77
N ILE A 14 16.23 3.39 3.02
CA ILE A 14 16.77 3.70 4.36
C ILE A 14 15.63 3.80 5.38
N MET A 15 14.53 4.45 5.02
CA MET A 15 13.35 4.53 5.88
C MET A 15 12.83 3.14 6.23
N GLN A 16 12.68 2.24 5.27
CA GLN A 16 12.22 0.86 5.53
C GLN A 16 13.19 0.09 6.43
N LEU A 17 14.50 0.19 6.18
CA LEU A 17 15.54 -0.50 6.97
C LEU A 17 15.65 0.04 8.40
N THR A 18 15.25 1.29 8.64
CA THR A 18 15.35 1.93 9.95
C THR A 18 14.11 1.78 10.81
N LEU A 19 12.99 1.22 10.32
CA LEU A 19 11.76 1.10 11.10
C LEU A 19 11.97 0.36 12.43
N GLY A 20 12.64 -0.81 12.39
CA GLY A 20 12.90 -1.61 13.59
C GLY A 20 14.01 -1.04 14.49
N LEU A 21 15.07 -0.49 13.91
CA LEU A 21 16.17 0.12 14.68
C LEU A 21 15.72 1.42 15.36
N GLY A 22 15.00 2.27 14.64
CA GLY A 22 14.47 3.53 15.16
C GLY A 22 13.46 3.32 16.29
N ALA A 23 12.64 2.26 16.22
CA ALA A 23 11.77 1.86 17.34
C ALA A 23 12.56 1.61 18.63
N LYS A 24 13.64 0.82 18.54
CA LYS A 24 14.50 0.48 19.69
C LYS A 24 15.22 1.72 20.23
N LEU A 25 15.81 2.53 19.34
CA LEU A 25 16.50 3.75 19.74
C LEU A 25 15.54 4.72 20.43
N LEU A 26 14.33 4.90 19.90
CA LEU A 26 13.37 5.81 20.48
C LEU A 26 12.85 5.31 21.85
N ALA A 27 12.70 4.01 22.03
CA ALA A 27 12.36 3.42 23.34
C ALA A 27 13.42 3.72 24.41
N THR A 28 14.72 3.64 24.07
CA THR A 28 15.83 3.93 25.02
C THR A 28 15.86 5.37 25.56
N THR A 29 15.05 6.28 25.02
CA THR A 29 14.95 7.66 25.50
C THR A 29 14.15 7.80 26.80
N GLY A 30 13.44 6.75 27.23
CA GLY A 30 12.54 6.77 28.39
C GLY A 30 11.17 7.43 28.13
N LEU A 31 10.97 8.06 26.96
CA LEU A 31 9.72 8.77 26.62
C LEU A 31 8.48 7.87 26.58
N PHE A 32 8.68 6.55 26.40
CA PHE A 32 7.61 5.57 26.20
C PHE A 32 7.48 4.57 27.36
N GLU A 33 8.27 4.68 28.43
CA GLU A 33 8.25 3.76 29.59
C GLU A 33 6.86 3.65 30.23
N ARG A 34 6.09 4.74 30.22
CA ARG A 34 4.72 4.78 30.74
C ARG A 34 3.76 3.76 30.09
N TYR A 35 4.12 3.23 28.92
CA TYR A 35 3.33 2.25 28.19
C TYR A 35 3.71 0.80 28.52
N GLY A 36 4.70 0.58 29.39
CA GLY A 36 5.11 -0.73 29.88
C GLY A 36 5.37 -1.73 28.75
N ARG A 37 4.59 -2.82 28.70
CA ARG A 37 4.73 -3.87 27.66
C ARG A 37 4.50 -3.38 26.23
N LEU A 38 3.86 -2.23 26.04
CA LEU A 38 3.58 -1.64 24.73
C LEU A 38 4.59 -0.55 24.34
N GLU A 39 5.62 -0.30 25.16
CA GLU A 39 6.64 0.72 24.91
C GLU A 39 7.22 0.66 23.49
N ILE A 40 7.71 -0.51 23.08
CA ILE A 40 8.31 -0.72 21.75
C ILE A 40 7.29 -0.46 20.63
N ALA A 41 6.03 -0.81 20.83
CA ALA A 41 4.98 -0.60 19.83
C ALA A 41 4.67 0.89 19.66
N TYR A 42 4.55 1.65 20.76
CA TYR A 42 4.37 3.10 20.68
C TYR A 42 5.59 3.78 20.07
N ALA A 43 6.79 3.46 20.54
CA ALA A 43 8.03 4.03 20.00
C ALA A 43 8.20 3.72 18.51
N GLY A 44 7.97 2.48 18.09
CA GLY A 44 8.06 2.07 16.68
C GLY A 44 7.02 2.75 15.79
N THR A 45 5.78 2.86 16.27
CA THR A 45 4.72 3.53 15.49
C THR A 45 5.01 5.03 15.37
N THR A 46 5.48 5.68 16.44
CA THR A 46 5.91 7.09 16.41
C THR A 46 7.07 7.31 15.45
N TRP A 47 8.10 6.46 15.50
CA TRP A 47 9.23 6.52 14.58
C TRP A 47 8.77 6.36 13.12
N THR A 48 7.87 5.40 12.86
CA THR A 48 7.33 5.18 11.51
C THR A 48 6.61 6.42 10.97
N ILE A 49 5.78 7.08 11.78
CA ILE A 49 5.11 8.33 11.37
C ILE A 49 6.15 9.41 11.00
N ILE A 50 7.16 9.61 11.85
CA ILE A 50 8.20 10.61 11.63
C ILE A 50 8.99 10.29 10.36
N ALA A 51 9.41 9.04 10.18
CA ALA A 51 10.22 8.62 9.05
C ALA A 51 9.48 8.78 7.71
N PHE A 52 8.21 8.36 7.64
CA PHE A 52 7.37 8.55 6.45
C PHE A 52 7.13 10.03 6.14
N ALA A 53 6.89 10.87 7.15
CA ALA A 53 6.72 12.30 6.95
C ALA A 53 8.00 12.96 6.39
N ILE A 54 9.17 12.63 6.95
CA ILE A 54 10.46 13.12 6.47
C ILE A 54 10.70 12.70 5.02
N VAL A 55 10.52 11.42 4.70
CA VAL A 55 10.73 10.92 3.33
C VAL A 55 9.75 11.54 2.34
N LEU A 56 8.50 11.78 2.73
CA LEU A 56 7.54 12.50 1.88
C LEU A 56 8.04 13.92 1.57
N ILE A 57 8.48 14.67 2.59
CA ILE A 57 9.00 16.03 2.41
C ILE A 57 10.21 16.03 1.45
N LEU A 58 11.18 15.13 1.68
CA LEU A 58 12.36 14.98 0.82
C LEU A 58 11.98 14.60 -0.61
N THR A 59 11.02 13.70 -0.77
CA THR A 59 10.51 13.26 -2.07
C THR A 59 9.87 14.41 -2.84
N LEU A 60 8.99 15.18 -2.19
CA LEU A 60 8.36 16.35 -2.79
C LEU A 60 9.39 17.44 -3.15
N PHE A 61 10.37 17.66 -2.27
CA PHE A 61 11.48 18.59 -2.53
C PHE A 61 12.28 18.19 -3.77
N TRP A 62 12.64 16.91 -3.93
CA TRP A 62 13.38 16.44 -5.11
C TRP A 62 12.51 16.37 -6.37
N LEU A 63 11.20 16.17 -6.25
CA LEU A 63 10.27 16.15 -7.39
C LEU A 63 9.80 17.53 -7.85
N ARG A 64 10.07 18.61 -7.11
CA ARG A 64 9.58 19.97 -7.44
C ARG A 64 9.98 20.43 -8.84
N SER A 65 11.16 20.04 -9.34
CA SER A 65 11.62 20.37 -10.69
C SER A 65 10.81 19.67 -11.78
N ASP A 66 10.35 18.45 -11.49
CA ASP A 66 9.56 17.62 -12.39
C ASP A 66 8.09 18.02 -12.42
N MET A 67 7.60 18.67 -11.36
CA MET A 67 6.23 19.20 -11.30
C MET A 67 6.07 20.49 -12.12
N ARG A 68 7.11 21.33 -12.17
CA ARG A 68 7.10 22.60 -12.93
C ARG A 68 7.07 22.44 -14.45
N SER A 69 7.45 21.27 -14.96
CA SER A 69 7.57 20.99 -16.39
C SER A 69 6.38 20.23 -16.98
N ARG A 70 5.30 20.02 -16.23
CA ARG A 70 4.12 19.29 -16.71
C ARG A 70 3.12 20.22 -17.40
N GLY A 71 2.63 19.76 -18.57
CA GLY A 71 1.54 20.41 -19.28
C GLY A 71 0.22 20.41 -18.49
N LYS A 72 -0.72 21.27 -18.90
CA LYS A 72 -2.05 21.37 -18.27
C LYS A 72 -2.79 20.05 -18.39
N ALA A 73 -3.30 19.54 -17.27
CA ALA A 73 -4.13 18.34 -17.24
C ALA A 73 -5.59 18.69 -17.59
N ASN A 74 -6.27 17.80 -18.30
CA ASN A 74 -7.72 17.87 -18.41
C ASN A 74 -8.36 17.36 -17.11
N ILE A 75 -8.94 18.27 -16.32
CA ILE A 75 -9.53 17.97 -15.01
C ILE A 75 -10.65 16.92 -15.13
N SER A 76 -11.50 17.00 -16.15
CA SER A 76 -12.58 16.03 -16.35
C SER A 76 -12.02 14.61 -16.57
N SER A 77 -10.97 14.50 -17.39
CA SER A 77 -10.27 13.22 -17.59
C SER A 77 -9.64 12.71 -16.29
N LEU A 78 -9.00 13.58 -15.49
CA LEU A 78 -8.43 13.20 -14.20
C LEU A 78 -9.51 12.64 -13.26
N VAL A 79 -10.62 13.35 -13.08
CA VAL A 79 -11.71 12.94 -12.19
C VAL A 79 -12.32 11.61 -12.67
N PHE A 80 -12.60 11.50 -13.96
CA PHE A 80 -13.15 10.27 -14.55
C PHE A 80 -12.24 9.07 -14.29
N TRP A 81 -10.95 9.17 -14.61
CA TRP A 81 -10.02 8.06 -14.41
C TRP A 81 -9.71 7.79 -12.94
N SER A 82 -9.78 8.79 -12.06
CA SER A 82 -9.65 8.60 -10.62
C SER A 82 -10.81 7.76 -10.06
N ILE A 83 -12.04 8.03 -10.48
CA ILE A 83 -13.23 7.27 -10.07
C ILE A 83 -13.18 5.85 -10.63
N ILE A 84 -12.98 5.72 -11.96
CA ILE A 84 -12.87 4.42 -12.62
C ILE A 84 -11.72 3.58 -12.02
N GLY A 85 -10.61 4.23 -11.67
CA GLY A 85 -9.46 3.58 -11.06
C GLY A 85 -9.76 2.91 -9.72
N ILE A 86 -10.65 3.47 -8.90
CA ILE A 86 -11.10 2.84 -7.65
C ILE A 86 -11.82 1.53 -7.95
N PHE A 87 -12.81 1.57 -8.86
CA PHE A 87 -13.57 0.37 -9.22
C PHE A 87 -12.69 -0.70 -9.88
N MET A 88 -11.73 -0.30 -10.72
CA MET A 88 -10.76 -1.23 -11.30
C MET A 88 -9.91 -1.90 -10.22
N ALA A 89 -9.45 -1.14 -9.23
CA ALA A 89 -8.62 -1.68 -8.15
C ALA A 89 -9.43 -2.60 -7.22
N LEU A 90 -10.67 -2.23 -6.87
CA LEU A 90 -11.60 -3.09 -6.12
C LEU A 90 -11.88 -4.40 -6.86
N ALA A 91 -12.18 -4.32 -8.16
CA ALA A 91 -12.45 -5.50 -8.97
C ALA A 91 -11.21 -6.41 -9.07
N ALA A 92 -10.03 -5.84 -9.31
CA ALA A 92 -8.78 -6.60 -9.39
C ALA A 92 -8.43 -7.27 -8.05
N GLN A 93 -8.58 -6.56 -6.93
CA GLN A 93 -8.40 -7.11 -5.59
C GLN A 93 -9.40 -8.25 -5.32
N ALA A 94 -10.68 -8.06 -5.62
CA ALA A 94 -11.70 -9.07 -5.40
C ALA A 94 -11.45 -10.34 -6.23
N VAL A 95 -11.14 -10.18 -7.52
CA VAL A 95 -10.82 -11.32 -8.40
C VAL A 95 -9.56 -12.04 -7.92
N ALA A 96 -8.50 -11.32 -7.56
CA ALA A 96 -7.27 -11.93 -7.05
C ALA A 96 -7.51 -12.69 -5.73
N ALA A 97 -8.25 -12.09 -4.79
CA ALA A 97 -8.60 -12.74 -3.53
C ALA A 97 -9.46 -14.00 -3.74
N LEU A 98 -10.42 -13.97 -4.66
CA LEU A 98 -11.22 -15.15 -5.02
C LEU A 98 -10.36 -16.27 -5.62
N ILE A 99 -9.34 -15.93 -6.41
CA ILE A 99 -8.39 -16.91 -6.93
C ILE A 99 -7.55 -17.50 -5.79
N GLU A 100 -6.99 -16.65 -4.92
CA GLU A 100 -6.22 -17.06 -3.74
C GLU A 100 -7.01 -18.03 -2.84
N THR A 101 -8.25 -17.69 -2.49
CA THR A 101 -9.08 -18.53 -1.61
C THR A 101 -9.56 -19.80 -2.29
N ASN A 102 -10.07 -19.73 -3.53
CA ASN A 102 -10.70 -20.91 -4.15
C ASN A 102 -9.69 -21.89 -4.75
N LEU A 103 -8.64 -21.37 -5.40
CA LEU A 103 -7.65 -22.18 -6.10
C LEU A 103 -6.47 -22.56 -5.20
N PHE A 104 -5.98 -21.61 -4.39
CA PHE A 104 -4.78 -21.79 -3.56
C PHE A 104 -5.10 -22.06 -2.08
N LYS A 105 -6.38 -22.05 -1.69
CA LYS A 105 -6.86 -22.29 -0.31
C LYS A 105 -6.22 -21.36 0.72
N ILE A 106 -5.90 -20.14 0.29
CA ILE A 106 -5.36 -19.10 1.17
C ILE A 106 -6.51 -18.49 1.95
N GLU A 107 -6.35 -18.43 3.28
CA GLU A 107 -7.36 -17.84 4.17
C GLU A 107 -7.61 -16.38 3.82
N ALA A 108 -8.86 -15.94 3.99
CA ALA A 108 -9.20 -14.55 3.79
C ALA A 108 -8.67 -13.70 4.96
N GLY A 109 -7.88 -12.68 4.63
CA GLY A 109 -7.32 -11.73 5.59
C GLY A 109 -5.80 -11.69 5.52
N SER A 110 -5.26 -10.49 5.34
CA SER A 110 -3.81 -10.26 5.20
C SER A 110 -3.17 -10.01 6.56
N GLU A 111 -2.08 -10.73 6.87
CA GLU A 111 -1.29 -10.53 8.09
C GLU A 111 -0.73 -9.11 8.19
N ASN A 112 -0.33 -8.55 7.04
CA ASN A 112 0.11 -7.17 6.93
C ASN A 112 -1.02 -6.21 7.32
N THR A 113 -2.23 -6.41 6.76
CA THR A 113 -3.41 -5.59 7.10
C THR A 113 -3.73 -5.68 8.59
N GLU A 114 -3.78 -6.89 9.15
CA GLU A 114 -4.08 -7.09 10.57
C GLU A 114 -3.07 -6.38 11.49
N SER A 115 -1.78 -6.49 11.17
CA SER A 115 -0.70 -5.81 11.89
C SER A 115 -0.85 -4.29 11.86
N LEU A 116 -1.16 -3.73 10.68
CA LEU A 116 -1.40 -2.29 10.54
C LEU A 116 -2.63 -1.84 11.34
N ILE A 117 -3.72 -2.62 11.36
CA ILE A 117 -4.92 -2.32 12.16
C ILE A 117 -4.60 -2.31 13.65
N LYS A 118 -3.79 -3.25 14.16
CA LYS A 118 -3.35 -3.25 15.57
C LYS A 118 -2.61 -1.96 15.92
N LEU A 119 -1.72 -1.48 15.05
CA LEU A 119 -1.00 -0.22 15.25
C LEU A 119 -1.90 1.02 15.14
N ILE A 120 -2.91 0.99 14.26
CA ILE A 120 -3.93 2.05 14.17
C ILE A 120 -4.76 2.13 15.46
N LYS A 121 -5.19 0.99 16.01
CA LYS A 121 -5.91 0.94 17.29
C LYS A 121 -5.05 1.46 18.45
N LEU A 122 -3.74 1.18 18.40
CA LEU A 122 -2.77 1.70 19.38
C LEU A 122 -2.58 3.22 19.28
N MET A 123 -2.44 3.73 18.05
CA MET A 123 -2.25 5.15 17.77
C MET A 123 -3.00 5.56 16.49
N PRO A 124 -4.22 6.14 16.61
CA PRO A 124 -5.07 6.45 15.46
C PRO A 124 -4.44 7.36 14.39
N ALA A 125 -3.49 8.22 14.77
CA ALA A 125 -2.73 9.05 13.83
C ALA A 125 -1.98 8.23 12.77
N PHE A 126 -1.71 6.94 13.02
CA PHE A 126 -1.07 6.04 12.07
C PHE A 126 -1.89 5.79 10.80
N ILE A 127 -3.22 6.07 10.82
CA ILE A 127 -4.08 6.03 9.63
C ILE A 127 -3.52 6.92 8.51
N PHE A 128 -2.96 8.09 8.83
CA PHE A 128 -2.39 8.99 7.81
C PHE A 128 -1.18 8.36 7.10
N VAL A 129 -0.41 7.51 7.78
CA VAL A 129 0.71 6.82 7.15
C VAL A 129 0.20 5.72 6.22
N THR A 130 -0.66 4.83 6.72
CA THR A 130 -1.13 3.64 6.00
C THR A 130 -2.07 3.96 4.84
N SER A 131 -2.90 5.00 5.00
CA SER A 131 -3.94 5.34 4.03
C SER A 131 -3.52 6.45 3.07
N VAL A 132 -2.55 7.31 3.43
CA VAL A 132 -2.21 8.50 2.64
C VAL A 132 -0.72 8.56 2.28
N ILE A 133 0.17 8.69 3.25
CA ILE A 133 1.60 8.95 2.99
C ILE A 133 2.27 7.75 2.31
N GLY A 134 2.02 6.54 2.80
CA GLY A 134 2.52 5.29 2.23
C GLY A 134 2.13 5.13 0.77
N PRO A 135 0.82 5.12 0.44
CA PRO A 135 0.34 5.05 -0.95
C PRO A 135 0.93 6.12 -1.88
N ILE A 136 1.09 7.37 -1.40
CA ILE A 136 1.73 8.43 -2.19
C ILE A 136 3.19 8.09 -2.51
N LEU A 137 3.97 7.70 -1.50
CA LEU A 137 5.38 7.34 -1.69
C LEU A 137 5.53 6.12 -2.59
N GLU A 138 4.70 5.09 -2.38
CA GLU A 138 4.70 3.87 -3.17
C GLU A 138 4.39 4.16 -4.64
N GLU A 139 3.37 4.96 -4.94
CA GLU A 139 3.06 5.29 -6.33
C GLU A 139 4.17 6.11 -7.00
N ILE A 140 4.84 6.99 -6.25
CA ILE A 140 6.03 7.71 -6.74
C ILE A 140 7.17 6.72 -7.05
N ILE A 141 7.49 5.81 -6.13
CA ILE A 141 8.58 4.83 -6.29
C ILE A 141 8.25 3.85 -7.43
N PHE A 142 7.12 3.16 -7.34
CA PHE A 142 6.82 2.03 -8.20
C PHE A 142 6.29 2.46 -9.57
N ARG A 143 5.44 3.50 -9.66
CA ARG A 143 4.89 3.95 -10.95
C ARG A 143 5.73 5.03 -11.61
N LYS A 144 5.98 6.13 -10.92
CA LYS A 144 6.68 7.26 -11.54
C LYS A 144 8.14 6.92 -11.82
N ILE A 145 8.84 6.29 -10.87
CA ILE A 145 10.28 6.04 -10.97
C ILE A 145 10.58 4.69 -11.61
N ILE A 146 10.18 3.57 -11.00
CA ILE A 146 10.54 2.22 -11.47
C ILE A 146 9.86 1.90 -12.80
N PHE A 147 8.51 1.85 -12.83
CA PHE A 147 7.76 1.62 -14.07
C PHE A 147 8.10 2.67 -15.13
N GLY A 148 8.10 3.96 -14.77
CA GLY A 148 8.41 5.03 -15.70
C GLY A 148 9.83 5.00 -16.29
N SER A 149 10.78 4.34 -15.63
CA SER A 149 12.13 4.12 -16.15
C SER A 149 12.22 2.85 -17.00
N LEU A 150 11.57 1.76 -16.57
CA LEU A 150 11.47 0.52 -17.35
C LEU A 150 10.75 0.74 -18.69
N HIS A 151 9.66 1.52 -18.67
CA HIS A 151 8.82 1.75 -19.85
C HIS A 151 9.50 2.62 -20.92
N LYS A 152 10.70 3.14 -20.67
CA LYS A 152 11.54 3.78 -21.69
C LYS A 152 12.31 2.77 -22.54
N HIS A 153 12.50 1.56 -22.04
CA HIS A 153 13.32 0.51 -22.65
C HIS A 153 12.51 -0.75 -22.97
N PHE A 154 11.39 -0.96 -22.27
CA PHE A 154 10.53 -2.13 -22.43
C PHE A 154 9.08 -1.73 -22.74
N ASN A 155 8.33 -2.66 -23.30
CA ASN A 155 6.90 -2.48 -23.53
C ASN A 155 6.13 -2.34 -22.20
N PHE A 156 4.85 -1.97 -22.31
CA PHE A 156 3.99 -1.78 -21.14
C PHE A 156 3.93 -3.02 -20.25
N LEU A 157 3.70 -4.20 -20.84
CA LEU A 157 3.46 -5.44 -20.11
C LEU A 157 4.64 -5.82 -19.23
N ILE A 158 5.86 -5.84 -19.79
CA ILE A 158 7.08 -6.17 -19.05
C ILE A 158 7.32 -5.14 -17.93
N SER A 159 7.17 -3.86 -18.24
CA SER A 159 7.39 -2.78 -17.26
C SER A 159 6.39 -2.83 -16.11
N ALA A 160 5.11 -3.10 -16.43
CA ALA A 160 4.03 -3.21 -15.47
C ALA A 160 4.20 -4.42 -14.56
N ILE A 161 4.48 -5.60 -15.12
CA ILE A 161 4.70 -6.84 -14.36
C ILE A 161 5.87 -6.68 -13.40
N ILE A 162 7.03 -6.21 -13.87
CA ILE A 162 8.21 -6.04 -13.00
C ILE A 162 7.91 -5.04 -11.87
N SER A 163 7.31 -3.89 -12.19
CA SER A 163 6.94 -2.89 -11.18
C SER A 163 5.91 -3.42 -10.17
N ALA A 164 4.92 -4.17 -10.63
CA ALA A 164 3.88 -4.75 -9.78
C ALA A 164 4.41 -5.87 -8.87
N LEU A 165 5.30 -6.72 -9.37
CA LEU A 165 5.93 -7.77 -8.57
C LEU A 165 6.86 -7.20 -7.50
N ILE A 166 7.67 -6.20 -7.83
CA ILE A 166 8.51 -5.52 -6.82
C ILE A 166 7.61 -4.87 -5.76
N PHE A 167 6.52 -4.21 -6.18
CA PHE A 167 5.52 -3.65 -5.27
C PHE A 167 4.93 -4.73 -4.35
N ALA A 168 4.57 -5.90 -4.86
CA ALA A 168 4.04 -7.00 -4.06
C ALA A 168 5.06 -7.54 -3.05
N VAL A 169 6.31 -7.74 -3.46
CA VAL A 169 7.37 -8.28 -2.59
C VAL A 169 7.66 -7.36 -1.41
N VAL A 170 7.66 -6.03 -1.59
CA VAL A 170 7.95 -5.10 -0.48
C VAL A 170 6.85 -5.08 0.59
N HIS A 171 5.66 -5.62 0.31
CA HIS A 171 4.61 -5.76 1.32
C HIS A 171 4.87 -6.92 2.29
N MET A 172 5.83 -7.79 1.99
CA MET A 172 6.26 -8.91 2.85
C MET A 172 5.13 -9.88 3.25
N ASP A 173 4.03 -9.87 2.51
CA ASP A 173 2.88 -10.76 2.67
C ASP A 173 2.76 -11.61 1.40
N PHE A 174 3.58 -12.66 1.36
CA PHE A 174 3.74 -13.53 0.18
C PHE A 174 2.51 -14.40 -0.09
N SER A 175 1.69 -14.66 0.94
CA SER A 175 0.41 -15.36 0.78
C SER A 175 -0.53 -14.56 -0.12
N HIS A 176 -0.52 -13.23 -0.01
CA HIS A 176 -1.37 -12.34 -0.83
C HIS A 176 -0.62 -11.67 -1.98
N ILE A 177 0.46 -12.29 -2.49
CA ILE A 177 1.28 -11.73 -3.57
C ILE A 177 0.47 -11.49 -4.85
N LEU A 178 -0.56 -12.30 -5.12
CA LEU A 178 -1.40 -12.14 -6.31
C LEU A 178 -2.29 -10.91 -6.17
N VAL A 179 -2.89 -10.67 -5.01
CA VAL A 179 -3.64 -9.44 -4.71
C VAL A 179 -2.78 -8.19 -4.89
N TYR A 180 -1.60 -8.15 -4.27
CA TYR A 180 -0.71 -6.98 -4.40
C TYR A 180 -0.22 -6.77 -5.83
N THR A 181 0.09 -7.86 -6.56
CA THR A 181 0.50 -7.79 -7.96
C THR A 181 -0.65 -7.28 -8.84
N ALA A 182 -1.87 -7.78 -8.64
CA ALA A 182 -3.05 -7.35 -9.40
C ALA A 182 -3.35 -5.86 -9.21
N MET A 183 -3.32 -5.38 -7.97
CA MET A 183 -3.45 -3.95 -7.68
C MET A 183 -2.31 -3.13 -8.31
N GLY A 184 -1.08 -3.63 -8.22
CA GLY A 184 0.09 -2.98 -8.83
C GLY A 184 -0.02 -2.83 -10.35
N LEU A 185 -0.60 -3.82 -11.03
CA LEU A 185 -0.88 -3.78 -12.48
C LEU A 185 -1.95 -2.73 -12.81
N VAL A 186 -3.02 -2.63 -12.02
CA VAL A 186 -4.06 -1.60 -12.18
C VAL A 186 -3.45 -0.21 -12.05
N PHE A 187 -2.64 0.03 -11.02
CA PHE A 187 -2.01 1.34 -10.82
C PHE A 187 -1.01 1.68 -11.94
N ALA A 188 -0.26 0.70 -12.44
CA ALA A 188 0.60 0.88 -13.62
C ALA A 188 -0.21 1.22 -14.87
N TYR A 189 -1.36 0.57 -15.09
CA TYR A 189 -2.28 0.89 -16.17
C TYR A 189 -2.81 2.32 -16.05
N LEU A 190 -3.34 2.71 -14.89
CA LEU A 190 -3.88 4.06 -14.66
C LEU A 190 -2.83 5.14 -14.91
N TYR A 191 -1.61 4.94 -14.41
CA TYR A 191 -0.50 5.86 -14.66
C TYR A 191 -0.11 5.91 -16.14
N SER A 192 -0.02 4.76 -16.81
CA SER A 192 0.31 4.69 -18.24
C SER A 192 -0.77 5.34 -19.12
N LYS A 193 -2.05 5.13 -18.78
CA LYS A 193 -3.20 5.64 -19.53
C LYS A 193 -3.36 7.14 -19.40
N THR A 194 -3.18 7.68 -18.19
CA THR A 194 -3.44 9.10 -17.90
C THR A 194 -2.19 9.97 -17.99
N LYS A 195 -0.99 9.40 -17.84
CA LYS A 195 0.28 10.12 -17.67
C LYS A 195 0.31 11.06 -16.44
N HIS A 196 -0.69 10.95 -15.58
CA HIS A 196 -0.84 11.75 -14.36
C HIS A 196 -0.78 10.84 -13.13
N ILE A 197 0.29 10.98 -12.34
CA ILE A 197 0.50 10.15 -11.15
C ILE A 197 -0.58 10.35 -10.08
N ILE A 198 -1.25 11.51 -10.08
CA ILE A 198 -2.32 11.80 -9.14
C ILE A 198 -3.52 10.84 -9.29
N VAL A 199 -3.75 10.31 -10.49
CA VAL A 199 -4.86 9.39 -10.73
C VAL A 199 -4.64 8.07 -9.99
N SER A 200 -3.44 7.49 -10.13
CA SER A 200 -3.11 6.24 -9.46
C SER A 200 -2.88 6.44 -7.95
N ILE A 201 -2.29 7.56 -7.53
CA ILE A 201 -2.24 7.97 -6.11
C ILE A 201 -3.65 8.01 -5.50
N PHE A 202 -4.59 8.68 -6.15
CA PHE A 202 -5.94 8.82 -5.61
C PHE A 202 -6.64 7.47 -5.49
N ALA A 203 -6.57 6.64 -6.54
CA ALA A 203 -7.12 5.29 -6.48
C ALA A 203 -6.50 4.48 -5.33
N HIS A 204 -5.17 4.51 -5.17
CA HIS A 204 -4.48 3.75 -4.14
C HIS A 204 -4.80 4.25 -2.72
N VAL A 205 -4.78 5.57 -2.49
CA VAL A 205 -5.20 6.18 -1.22
C VAL A 205 -6.62 5.78 -0.87
N MET A 206 -7.54 5.82 -1.83
CA MET A 206 -8.92 5.42 -1.59
C MET A 206 -9.07 3.93 -1.30
N MET A 207 -8.33 3.07 -1.99
CA MET A 207 -8.32 1.63 -1.71
C MET A 207 -7.87 1.34 -0.27
N ASN A 208 -6.73 1.88 0.16
CA ASN A 208 -6.25 1.67 1.52
C ASN A 208 -7.19 2.31 2.55
N THR A 209 -7.76 3.47 2.26
CA THR A 209 -8.74 4.10 3.15
C THR A 209 -9.99 3.22 3.30
N ILE A 210 -10.53 2.67 2.21
CA ILE A 210 -11.68 1.75 2.26
C ILE A 210 -11.34 0.53 3.09
N VAL A 211 -10.17 -0.10 2.89
CA VAL A 211 -9.74 -1.25 3.66
C VAL A 211 -9.62 -0.91 5.14
N VAL A 212 -8.93 0.18 5.50
CA VAL A 212 -8.76 0.60 6.90
C VAL A 212 -10.10 0.92 7.56
N VAL A 213 -10.97 1.69 6.90
CA VAL A 213 -12.30 2.02 7.43
C VAL A 213 -13.14 0.77 7.63
N THR A 214 -13.13 -0.15 6.65
CA THR A 214 -13.89 -1.40 6.74
C THR A 214 -13.39 -2.26 7.90
N GLN A 215 -12.07 -2.42 8.03
CA GLN A 215 -11.44 -3.24 9.06
C GLN A 215 -11.43 -2.63 10.46
N THR A 216 -11.68 -1.32 10.59
CA THR A 216 -11.74 -0.64 11.89
C THR A 216 -13.16 -0.43 12.39
N LEU A 217 -14.08 0.03 11.53
CA LEU A 217 -15.45 0.34 11.91
C LEU A 217 -16.38 -0.87 11.86
N PHE A 218 -16.10 -1.84 10.98
CA PHE A 218 -16.93 -3.03 10.76
C PHE A 218 -16.21 -4.31 11.18
N ALA A 219 -15.23 -4.21 12.09
CA ALA A 219 -14.43 -5.36 12.53
C ALA A 219 -15.29 -6.52 13.06
N ASP A 220 -16.28 -6.21 13.90
CA ASP A 220 -17.16 -7.24 14.51
C ASP A 220 -18.05 -7.92 13.46
N ASP A 221 -18.51 -7.16 12.45
CA ASP A 221 -19.32 -7.70 11.37
C ASP A 221 -18.49 -8.59 10.43
N LEU A 222 -17.25 -8.19 10.14
CA LEU A 222 -16.31 -8.99 9.35
C LEU A 222 -15.97 -10.31 10.04
N GLU A 223 -15.75 -10.30 11.35
CA GLU A 223 -15.50 -11.51 12.13
C GLU A 223 -16.70 -12.47 12.08
N ARG A 224 -17.92 -11.95 12.21
CA ARG A 224 -19.14 -12.75 12.06
C ARG A 224 -19.27 -13.36 10.67
N ILE A 225 -19.01 -12.59 9.63
CA ILE A 225 -19.05 -13.06 8.23
C ILE A 225 -18.00 -14.15 8.01
N ARG A 226 -16.79 -13.98 8.54
CA ARG A 226 -15.72 -14.98 8.44
C ARG A 226 -16.12 -16.29 9.11
N GLN A 227 -16.61 -16.25 10.35
CA GLN A 227 -17.06 -17.44 11.08
C GLN A 227 -18.21 -18.16 10.36
N GLN A 228 -19.17 -17.42 9.80
CA GLN A 228 -20.25 -17.99 8.99
C GLN A 228 -19.72 -18.66 7.72
N SER A 229 -18.77 -18.03 7.03
CA SER A 229 -18.15 -18.61 5.83
C SER A 229 -17.39 -19.90 6.13
N GLU A 230 -16.62 -19.94 7.22
CA GLU A 230 -15.92 -21.15 7.68
C GLU A 230 -16.90 -22.29 8.02
N GLN A 231 -18.00 -21.97 8.71
CA GLN A 231 -19.05 -22.96 9.00
C GLN A 231 -19.73 -23.49 7.74
N LEU A 232 -20.06 -22.63 6.77
CA LEU A 232 -20.64 -23.06 5.50
C LEU A 232 -19.66 -23.93 4.71
N GLN A 233 -18.37 -23.59 4.68
CA GLN A 233 -17.35 -24.42 4.04
C GLN A 233 -17.20 -25.78 4.73
N PHE A 234 -17.29 -25.85 6.05
CA PHE A 234 -17.30 -27.12 6.77
C PHE A 234 -18.53 -27.97 6.42
N ILE A 235 -19.72 -27.36 6.39
CA ILE A 235 -20.98 -28.04 6.04
C ILE A 235 -20.92 -28.56 4.60
N PHE A 236 -20.67 -27.70 3.61
CA PHE A 236 -20.68 -28.08 2.20
C PHE A 236 -19.44 -28.88 1.78
N GLY A 237 -18.28 -28.64 2.39
CA GLY A 237 -17.05 -29.39 2.17
C GLY A 237 -17.13 -30.83 2.67
N GLY A 238 -17.84 -31.07 3.78
CA GLY A 238 -18.12 -32.42 4.29
C GLY A 238 -19.14 -33.23 3.46
N PHE A 239 -19.93 -32.57 2.60
CA PHE A 239 -20.84 -33.24 1.67
C PHE A 239 -20.18 -33.67 0.35
N LEU A 240 -18.98 -33.16 0.06
CA LEU A 240 -18.25 -33.42 -1.19
C LEU A 240 -16.97 -34.27 -1.00
N SER A 241 -16.72 -34.74 0.23
CA SER A 241 -15.63 -35.67 0.59
C SER A 241 -16.11 -37.12 0.66
#